data_AF-A0A6N2U986-F1
#
_entry.id   AF-A0A6N2U986-F1
#
_cell.length_a   1.000
_cell.length_b   1.000
_cell.length_c   1.000
_cell.angle_alpha   90.00
_cell.angle_beta   90.00
_cell.angle_gamma   90.00
#
_symmetry.space_group_name_H-M   'P 1'
#
loop_
_entity.id
_entity.type
_entity.pdbx_description
1 polymer ?
#
loop_
_entity_poly.entity_id
_entity_poly.type
_entity_poly.pdbx_seq_one_letter_code
_entity_poly.pdbx_strand_id
1 'polypeptide(L)'
;MLQISTGDKLPADARLIESNDLAADESALTGESVPSAKATDAVFTDPKTPVADRTNMLYSGCFVTAGNGRAVVTAVGDDTEFGKIARELRAANTGMTPLQEKLAKLGKVIAVVGSIVAAPVFVLQVARFVASGTASFDTISEAFTTSITLIVAAVPEGLPTIVAACLAVNIIKMSKQNALVKKMVACETIGCINVICSDKTGTLTQNRMTVIEACNAPGRALEKPEQIRNRMLLENFCVNGTADVTFPSATEAEAGAMPEFIGNPHRMRTTGRRAQGRTRLPDSPRARDGTPHVSVLVGNQEHDHCGA
;
A
#
# COMPACT_ATOMS: atom_id res chain seq x y z
N MET A 1 12.28 21.57 18.81
CA MET A 1 13.01 21.91 17.55
C MET A 1 13.76 20.65 17.14
N LEU A 2 13.72 20.29 15.87
CA LEU A 2 14.38 19.10 15.33
C LEU A 2 15.68 19.52 14.63
N GLN A 3 16.76 18.78 14.89
CA GLN A 3 17.94 18.77 14.03
C GLN A 3 17.88 17.51 13.19
N ILE A 4 18.16 17.67 11.90
CA ILE A 4 17.83 16.69 10.89
C ILE A 4 19.03 16.52 9.99
N SER A 5 19.44 15.27 9.79
CA SER A 5 20.56 14.89 8.94
C SER A 5 20.16 13.74 8.01
N THR A 6 20.93 13.55 6.94
CA THR A 6 20.80 12.40 6.05
C THR A 6 20.69 11.09 6.82
N GLY A 7 19.69 10.28 6.48
CA GLY A 7 19.41 8.98 7.10
C GLY A 7 18.41 9.04 8.25
N ASP A 8 18.08 10.23 8.77
CA ASP A 8 17.13 10.36 9.87
C ASP A 8 15.70 10.03 9.42
N LYS A 9 14.98 9.31 10.29
CA LYS A 9 13.54 9.15 10.18
C LYS A 9 12.86 10.29 10.92
N LEU A 10 11.95 10.99 10.25
CA LEU A 10 11.23 12.11 10.83
C LEU A 10 10.20 11.61 11.88
N PRO A 11 10.29 12.06 13.15
CA PRO A 11 9.41 11.57 14.22
C PRO A 11 8.06 12.30 14.30
N ALA A 12 7.94 13.43 13.63
CA ALA A 12 6.81 14.34 13.71
C ALA A 12 6.74 15.22 12.46
N ASP A 13 5.59 15.86 12.22
CA ASP A 13 5.49 16.85 11.15
C ASP A 13 6.15 18.15 11.62
N ALA A 14 6.92 18.78 10.75
CA ALA A 14 7.69 19.96 11.10
C ALA A 14 7.83 20.95 9.93
N ARG A 15 7.84 22.23 10.26
CA ARG A 15 8.14 23.34 9.35
C ARG A 15 9.64 23.58 9.32
N LEU A 16 10.22 23.55 8.13
CA LEU A 16 11.65 23.78 7.92
C LEU A 16 12.00 25.25 8.16
N ILE A 17 13.11 25.49 8.86
CA ILE A 17 13.62 26.83 9.19
C ILE A 17 15.00 27.06 8.61
N GLU A 18 15.83 26.02 8.58
CA GLU A 18 17.15 26.02 7.94
C GLU A 18 17.31 24.74 7.13
N SER A 19 17.91 24.83 5.94
CA SER A 19 18.20 23.67 5.09
C SER A 19 19.44 23.87 4.25
N ASN A 20 20.31 22.86 4.19
CA ASN A 20 21.43 22.78 3.25
C ASN A 20 21.24 21.54 2.36
N ASP A 21 20.89 21.75 1.09
CA ASP A 21 20.64 20.71 0.09
C ASP A 21 19.77 19.55 0.63
N LEU A 22 18.76 19.91 1.42
CA LEU A 22 17.91 18.93 2.11
C LEU A 22 16.93 18.30 1.11
N ALA A 23 16.89 16.97 1.09
CA ALA A 23 15.90 16.19 0.35
C ALA A 23 15.30 15.11 1.26
N ALA A 24 14.02 14.82 1.06
CA ALA A 24 13.30 13.80 1.81
C ALA A 24 12.58 12.82 0.88
N ASP A 25 12.56 11.55 1.26
CA ASP A 25 11.73 10.53 0.65
C ASP A 25 10.33 10.58 1.27
N GLU A 26 9.37 11.02 0.45
CA GLU A 26 7.97 11.17 0.82
C GLU A 26 7.07 10.12 0.19
N SER A 27 7.66 9.09 -0.43
CA SER A 27 6.93 8.02 -1.15
C SER A 27 5.88 7.34 -0.30
N ALA A 28 6.14 7.18 0.99
CA ALA A 28 5.18 6.57 1.93
C ALA A 28 3.90 7.40 2.12
N LEU A 29 3.94 8.72 1.90
CA LEU A 29 2.81 9.63 2.09
C LEU A 29 2.20 10.09 0.77
N THR A 30 3.01 10.32 -0.25
CA THR A 30 2.58 10.89 -1.53
C THR A 30 2.52 9.86 -2.67
N GLY A 31 3.16 8.70 -2.51
CA GLY A 31 3.34 7.70 -3.58
C GLY A 31 4.44 8.04 -4.59
N GLU A 32 5.03 9.24 -4.50
CA GLU A 32 6.07 9.69 -5.41
C GLU A 32 7.45 9.19 -4.95
N SER A 33 8.11 8.37 -5.77
CA SER A 33 9.41 7.77 -5.43
C SER A 33 10.59 8.75 -5.57
N VAL A 34 10.40 9.90 -6.23
CA VAL A 34 11.45 10.90 -6.40
C VAL A 34 11.62 11.68 -5.09
N PRO A 35 12.84 11.75 -4.52
CA PRO A 35 13.08 12.56 -3.34
C PRO A 35 12.68 14.02 -3.56
N SER A 36 11.84 14.53 -2.66
CA SER A 36 11.33 15.89 -2.67
C SER A 36 12.40 16.84 -2.14
N ALA A 37 12.83 17.78 -2.99
CA ALA A 37 13.78 18.82 -2.60
C ALA A 37 13.10 19.82 -1.67
N LYS A 38 13.73 20.10 -0.53
CA LYS A 38 13.15 20.93 0.52
C LYS A 38 13.71 22.33 0.49
N ALA A 39 12.82 23.31 0.70
CA ALA A 39 13.14 24.72 0.64
C ALA A 39 12.50 25.47 1.82
N THR A 40 13.32 26.13 2.64
CA THR A 40 12.85 26.95 3.78
C THR A 40 11.93 28.07 3.34
N ASP A 41 12.33 28.74 2.26
CA ASP A 41 11.78 30.02 1.80
C ASP A 41 10.51 29.86 0.98
N ALA A 42 10.12 28.62 0.67
CA ALA A 42 8.87 28.35 -0.02
C ALA A 42 7.68 28.77 0.86
N VAL A 43 6.86 29.66 0.34
CA VAL A 43 5.64 30.16 0.97
C VAL A 43 4.47 29.78 0.07
N PHE A 44 3.52 29.04 0.62
CA PHE A 44 2.31 28.63 -0.08
C PHE A 44 1.17 29.53 0.38
N THR A 45 0.54 30.23 -0.55
CA THR A 45 -0.56 31.18 -0.29
C THR A 45 -1.93 30.52 -0.26
N ASP A 46 -2.06 29.35 -0.90
CA ASP A 46 -3.29 28.57 -0.90
C ASP A 46 -3.32 27.58 0.28
N PRO A 47 -4.30 27.68 1.19
CA PRO A 47 -4.48 26.69 2.25
C PRO A 47 -4.72 25.27 1.74
N LYS A 48 -5.15 25.10 0.49
CA LYS A 48 -5.44 23.81 -0.15
C LYS A 48 -4.28 23.23 -0.96
N THR A 49 -3.08 23.81 -0.89
CA THR A 49 -1.90 23.23 -1.55
C THR A 49 -1.73 21.76 -1.15
N PRO A 50 -1.64 20.82 -2.11
CA PRO A 50 -1.46 19.40 -1.83
C PRO A 50 -0.24 19.13 -0.95
N VAL A 51 -0.31 18.06 -0.14
CA VAL A 51 0.77 17.67 0.80
C VAL A 51 2.11 17.47 0.07
N ALA A 52 2.07 16.89 -1.13
CA ALA A 52 3.25 16.65 -1.98
C ALA A 52 3.95 17.94 -2.45
N ASP A 53 3.20 19.03 -2.63
CA ASP A 53 3.75 20.29 -3.15
C ASP A 53 4.36 21.17 -2.05
N ARG A 54 4.11 20.86 -0.78
CA ARG A 54 4.60 21.64 0.37
C ARG A 54 6.07 21.34 0.67
N THR A 55 6.97 21.83 -0.18
CA THR A 55 8.44 21.65 -0.07
C THR A 55 9.06 22.25 1.18
N ASN A 56 8.29 23.04 1.93
CA ASN A 56 8.70 23.77 3.10
C ASN A 56 8.36 23.03 4.42
N MET A 57 7.69 21.88 4.30
CA MET A 57 7.29 20.96 5.37
C MET A 57 8.08 19.66 5.30
N LEU A 58 8.18 19.02 6.46
CA LEU A 58 8.69 17.68 6.68
C LEU A 58 7.60 16.86 7.37
N TYR A 59 7.41 15.61 6.95
CA TYR A 59 6.34 14.76 7.45
C TYR A 59 6.85 13.58 8.28
N SER A 60 6.13 13.26 9.34
CA SER A 60 6.37 12.10 10.21
C SER A 60 6.43 10.82 9.39
N GLY A 61 7.35 9.91 9.71
CA GLY A 61 7.46 8.62 9.03
C GLY A 61 8.26 8.62 7.73
N CYS A 62 8.48 9.78 7.12
CA CYS A 62 9.36 9.97 5.97
C CYS A 62 10.85 9.99 6.37
N PHE A 63 11.74 9.78 5.40
CA PHE A 63 13.18 9.69 5.63
C PHE A 63 13.93 10.82 4.92
N VAL A 64 15.02 11.29 5.53
CA VAL A 64 15.90 12.29 4.92
C VAL A 64 16.91 11.58 4.03
N THR A 65 16.90 11.90 2.75
CA THR A 65 17.76 11.23 1.75
C THR A 65 19.06 11.96 1.48
N ALA A 66 19.08 13.28 1.70
CA ALA A 66 20.28 14.10 1.55
C ALA A 66 20.19 15.39 2.35
N GLY A 67 21.34 15.98 2.66
CA GLY A 67 21.46 17.29 3.30
C GLY A 67 21.23 17.27 4.80
N ASN A 68 21.15 18.48 5.38
CA ASN A 68 20.81 18.68 6.78
C ASN A 68 19.99 19.95 6.99
N GLY A 69 19.38 20.08 8.16
CA GLY A 69 18.53 21.22 8.44
C GLY A 69 18.01 21.27 9.87
N ARG A 70 17.28 22.35 10.15
CA ARG A 70 16.56 22.57 11.41
C ARG A 70 15.10 22.85 11.12
N ALA A 71 14.22 22.24 11.91
CA ALA A 71 12.79 22.41 11.76
C ALA A 71 12.10 22.61 13.11
N VAL A 72 10.95 23.27 13.10
CA VAL A 72 10.06 23.36 14.26
C VAL A 72 8.88 22.43 14.05
N VAL A 73 8.63 21.61 15.06
CA VAL A 73 7.51 20.65 15.06
C VAL A 73 6.20 21.43 14.99
N THR A 74 5.34 21.04 14.05
CA THR A 74 4.01 21.63 13.85
C THR A 74 2.90 20.69 14.30
N ALA A 75 3.10 19.38 14.20
CA ALA A 75 2.13 18.39 14.65
C ALA A 75 2.79 17.08 15.11
N VAL A 76 2.15 16.38 16.05
CA VAL A 76 2.59 15.10 16.62
C VAL A 76 1.40 14.15 16.75
N GLY A 77 1.67 12.84 16.78
CA GLY A 77 0.63 11.83 16.98
C GLY A 77 -0.46 11.90 15.89
N ASP A 78 -1.73 11.83 16.33
CA ASP A 78 -2.90 11.83 15.43
C ASP A 78 -3.11 13.14 14.66
N ASP A 79 -2.43 14.22 15.06
CA ASP A 79 -2.52 15.51 14.37
C ASP A 79 -1.53 15.64 13.18
N THR A 80 -0.60 14.69 13.03
CA THR A 80 0.26 14.59 11.83
C THR A 80 -0.55 14.22 10.59
N GLU A 81 -0.06 14.48 9.38
CA GLU A 81 -0.74 14.08 8.14
C GLU A 81 -0.97 12.56 8.08
N PHE A 82 0.04 11.76 8.46
CA PHE A 82 -0.13 10.31 8.63
C PHE A 82 -1.15 9.96 9.73
N GLY A 83 -1.16 10.70 10.84
CA GLY A 83 -2.11 10.54 11.94
C GLY A 83 -3.55 10.80 11.53
N LYS A 84 -3.79 11.85 10.73
CA LYS A 84 -5.09 12.17 10.15
C LYS A 84 -5.58 11.06 9.24
N ILE A 85 -4.73 10.56 8.33
CA ILE A 85 -5.03 9.43 7.46
C ILE A 85 -5.37 8.18 8.28
N ALA A 86 -4.54 7.86 9.30
CA ALA A 86 -4.77 6.71 10.17
C ALA A 86 -6.10 6.82 10.95
N ARG A 87 -6.47 8.01 11.40
CA ARG A 87 -7.74 8.27 12.09
C ARG A 87 -8.93 8.08 11.16
N GLU A 88 -8.88 8.64 9.96
CA GLU A 88 -9.95 8.49 8.96
C GLU A 88 -10.14 7.01 8.56
N LEU A 89 -9.03 6.28 8.36
CA LEU A 89 -9.08 4.84 8.09
C LEU A 89 -9.68 4.03 9.24
N ARG A 90 -9.44 4.41 10.50
CA ARG A 90 -10.06 3.75 11.66
C ARG A 90 -11.56 4.03 11.73
N ALA A 91 -11.98 5.27 11.47
CA ALA A 91 -13.40 5.66 11.49
C ALA A 91 -14.23 4.93 10.42
N ALA A 92 -13.64 4.61 9.27
CA ALA A 92 -14.34 3.92 8.18
C ALA A 92 -14.61 2.41 8.41
N ASN A 93 -14.00 1.78 9.43
CA ASN A 93 -13.90 0.31 9.54
C ASN A 93 -14.98 -0.38 10.41
N THR A 94 -16.12 0.26 10.70
CA THR A 94 -17.11 -0.27 11.68
C THR A 94 -18.36 -0.93 11.07
N GLY A 95 -18.33 -1.33 9.79
CA GLY A 95 -19.46 -2.02 9.15
C GLY A 95 -19.54 -3.53 9.46
N MET A 96 -20.75 -4.09 9.49
CA MET A 96 -20.97 -5.54 9.43
C MET A 96 -20.56 -6.08 8.05
N THR A 97 -20.17 -7.35 7.99
CA THR A 97 -19.86 -7.99 6.71
C THR A 97 -21.12 -8.40 5.96
N PRO A 98 -21.07 -8.54 4.61
CA PRO A 98 -22.21 -9.05 3.84
C PRO A 98 -22.81 -10.37 4.37
N LEU A 99 -22.00 -11.33 4.80
CA LEU A 99 -22.41 -12.62 5.35
C LEU A 99 -22.99 -12.44 6.74
N GLN A 100 -22.41 -11.59 7.59
CA GLN A 100 -23.00 -11.25 8.88
C GLN A 100 -24.38 -10.63 8.71
N GLU A 101 -24.56 -9.73 7.73
CA GLU A 101 -25.89 -9.19 7.42
C GLU A 101 -26.86 -10.26 6.92
N LYS A 102 -26.41 -11.18 6.05
CA LYS A 102 -27.25 -12.26 5.52
C LYS A 102 -27.64 -13.24 6.63
N LEU A 103 -26.71 -13.58 7.52
CA LEU A 103 -26.95 -14.43 8.69
C LEU A 103 -27.92 -13.75 9.67
N ALA A 104 -27.77 -12.44 9.92
CA ALA A 104 -28.70 -11.69 10.76
C ALA A 104 -30.11 -11.62 10.14
N LYS A 105 -30.21 -11.40 8.82
CA LYS A 105 -31.49 -11.43 8.07
C LYS A 105 -32.13 -12.82 8.14
N LEU A 106 -31.35 -13.88 7.93
CA LEU A 106 -31.82 -15.26 8.02
C LEU A 106 -32.32 -15.58 9.43
N GLY A 107 -31.55 -15.23 10.47
CA GLY A 107 -31.95 -15.41 11.86
C GLY A 107 -33.25 -14.68 12.20
N LYS A 108 -33.42 -13.44 11.69
CA LYS A 108 -34.67 -12.67 11.84
C LYS A 108 -35.84 -13.36 11.14
N VAL A 109 -35.65 -13.88 9.92
CA VAL A 109 -36.67 -14.62 9.19
C VAL A 109 -37.09 -15.88 9.95
N ILE A 110 -36.13 -16.67 10.44
CA ILE A 110 -36.40 -17.89 11.21
C ILE A 110 -37.14 -17.56 12.51
N ALA A 111 -36.74 -16.52 13.23
CA ALA A 111 -37.42 -16.09 14.45
C ALA A 111 -38.87 -15.65 14.19
N VAL A 112 -39.11 -14.89 13.10
CA VAL A 112 -40.46 -14.44 12.71
C VAL A 112 -41.33 -15.62 12.29
N VAL A 113 -40.84 -16.49 11.41
CA VAL A 113 -41.58 -17.67 10.95
C VAL A 113 -41.85 -18.62 12.11
N GLY A 114 -40.85 -18.90 12.94
CA GLY A 114 -40.98 -19.74 14.13
C GLY A 114 -42.01 -19.20 15.11
N SER A 115 -42.03 -17.89 15.34
CA SER A 115 -43.04 -17.24 16.20
C SER A 115 -44.46 -17.35 15.61
N ILE A 116 -44.61 -17.16 14.29
CA ILE A 116 -45.88 -17.28 13.59
C ILE A 116 -46.44 -18.71 13.64
N VAL A 117 -45.57 -19.73 13.65
CA VAL A 117 -45.99 -21.14 13.77
C VAL A 117 -46.24 -21.52 15.23
N ALA A 118 -45.40 -21.06 16.16
CA ALA A 118 -45.53 -21.38 17.58
C ALA A 118 -46.75 -20.74 18.24
N ALA A 119 -47.12 -19.51 17.85
CA ALA A 119 -48.25 -18.80 18.46
C ALA A 119 -49.61 -19.51 18.26
N PRO A 120 -50.02 -19.96 17.06
CA PRO A 120 -51.22 -20.76 16.88
C PRO A 120 -51.19 -22.09 17.62
N VAL A 121 -50.03 -22.76 17.66
CA VAL A 121 -49.87 -24.02 18.40
C VAL A 121 -50.12 -23.80 19.88
N PHE A 122 -49.52 -22.75 20.47
CA PHE A 122 -49.76 -22.35 21.86
C PHE A 122 -51.24 -22.07 22.13
N VAL A 123 -51.87 -21.25 21.28
CA VAL A 123 -53.29 -20.86 21.42
C VAL A 123 -54.20 -22.09 21.32
N LEU A 124 -53.95 -23.00 20.37
CA LEU A 124 -54.73 -24.24 20.22
C LEU A 124 -54.55 -25.18 21.42
N GLN A 125 -53.34 -25.26 21.98
CA GLN A 125 -53.07 -26.10 23.15
C GLN A 125 -53.79 -25.56 24.38
N VAL A 126 -53.69 -24.25 24.64
CA VAL A 126 -54.40 -23.58 25.74
C VAL A 126 -55.91 -23.70 25.58
N ALA A 127 -56.46 -23.46 24.37
CA ALA A 127 -57.88 -23.59 24.10
C ALA A 127 -58.40 -25.01 24.35
N ARG A 128 -57.61 -26.04 24.01
CA ARG A 128 -57.93 -27.44 24.31
C ARG A 128 -57.98 -27.71 25.81
N PHE A 129 -56.99 -27.22 26.57
CA PHE A 129 -56.96 -27.41 28.03
C PHE A 129 -58.12 -26.71 28.75
N VAL A 130 -58.55 -25.55 28.26
CA VAL A 130 -59.73 -24.85 28.76
C VAL A 130 -61.01 -25.64 28.43
N ALA A 131 -61.14 -26.14 27.20
CA ALA A 131 -62.31 -26.92 26.77
C ALA A 131 -62.45 -28.27 27.48
N SER A 132 -61.34 -28.92 27.86
CA SER A 132 -61.34 -30.18 28.62
C SER A 132 -61.55 -29.99 30.13
N GLY A 133 -61.64 -28.75 30.63
CA GLY A 133 -61.80 -28.46 32.06
C GLY A 133 -60.58 -28.76 32.92
N THR A 134 -59.42 -29.00 32.31
CA THR A 134 -58.13 -29.32 32.98
C THR A 134 -57.16 -28.15 32.96
N ALA A 135 -57.68 -26.92 32.87
CA ALA A 135 -56.88 -25.70 32.90
C ALA A 135 -56.35 -25.45 34.31
N SER A 136 -55.08 -25.81 34.52
CA SER A 136 -54.30 -25.51 35.70
C SER A 136 -53.08 -24.67 35.29
N PHE A 137 -52.43 -23.99 36.24
CA PHE A 137 -51.18 -23.30 35.96
C PHE A 137 -50.11 -24.24 35.36
N ASP A 138 -50.13 -25.50 35.77
CA ASP A 138 -49.18 -26.53 35.33
C ASP A 138 -49.34 -26.88 33.84
N THR A 139 -50.58 -27.02 33.35
CA THR A 139 -50.87 -27.32 31.94
C THR A 139 -50.59 -26.12 31.01
N ILE A 140 -50.74 -24.90 31.52
CA ILE A 140 -50.36 -23.68 30.77
C ILE A 140 -48.83 -23.55 30.68
N SER A 141 -48.09 -23.84 31.75
CA SER A 141 -46.62 -23.87 31.70
C SER A 141 -46.08 -24.95 30.76
N GLU A 142 -46.75 -26.10 30.68
CA GLU A 142 -46.39 -27.16 29.73
C GLU A 142 -46.59 -26.70 28.28
N ALA A 143 -47.69 -26.01 27.98
CA ALA A 143 -47.94 -25.45 26.65
C ALA A 143 -46.91 -24.38 26.26
N PHE A 144 -46.52 -23.54 27.23
CA PHE A 144 -45.51 -22.52 27.04
C PHE A 144 -44.12 -23.13 26.78
N THR A 145 -43.75 -24.15 27.56
CA THR A 145 -42.49 -24.89 27.37
C THR A 145 -42.46 -25.56 26.00
N THR A 146 -43.56 -26.20 25.58
CA THR A 146 -43.68 -26.80 24.24
C THR A 146 -43.45 -25.76 23.15
N SER A 147 -44.04 -24.57 23.30
CA SER A 147 -43.92 -23.50 22.30
C SER A 147 -42.49 -22.95 22.20
N ILE A 148 -41.79 -22.78 23.33
CA ILE A 148 -40.38 -22.37 23.33
C ILE A 148 -39.51 -23.46 22.70
N THR A 149 -39.72 -24.73 23.04
CA THR A 149 -38.94 -25.84 22.45
C THR A 149 -39.08 -25.90 20.93
N LEU A 150 -40.27 -25.59 20.39
CA LEU A 150 -40.52 -25.52 18.96
C LEU A 150 -39.74 -24.37 18.28
N ILE A 151 -39.67 -23.21 18.94
CA ILE A 151 -38.90 -22.08 18.44
C ILE A 151 -37.40 -22.40 18.46
N VAL A 152 -36.88 -22.91 19.58
CA VAL A 152 -35.44 -23.24 19.73
C VAL A 152 -35.02 -24.32 18.74
N ALA A 153 -35.85 -25.35 18.52
CA ALA A 153 -35.58 -26.40 17.53
C ALA A 153 -35.44 -25.88 16.10
N ALA A 154 -36.05 -24.74 15.78
CA ALA A 154 -35.96 -24.10 14.46
C ALA A 154 -34.73 -23.19 14.30
N VAL A 155 -34.09 -22.77 15.39
CA VAL A 155 -32.93 -21.87 15.35
C VAL A 155 -31.67 -22.65 14.98
N PRO A 156 -30.96 -22.30 13.90
CA PRO A 156 -29.76 -23.01 13.48
C PRO A 156 -28.54 -22.52 14.26
N GLU A 157 -28.42 -22.95 15.51
CA GLU A 157 -27.32 -22.56 16.43
C GLU A 157 -25.93 -22.98 15.91
N GLY A 158 -25.86 -24.02 15.07
CA GLY A 158 -24.61 -24.49 14.46
C GLY A 158 -24.11 -23.67 13.26
N LEU A 159 -24.95 -22.81 12.68
CA LEU A 159 -24.63 -22.11 11.43
C LEU A 159 -23.42 -21.17 11.56
N PRO A 160 -23.30 -20.31 12.60
CA PRO A 160 -22.12 -19.47 12.77
C PRO A 160 -20.83 -20.28 12.96
N THR A 161 -20.91 -21.41 13.65
CA THR A 161 -19.76 -22.29 13.92
C THR A 161 -19.24 -22.95 12.65
N ILE A 162 -20.14 -23.48 11.81
CA ILE A 162 -19.78 -24.10 10.53
C ILE A 162 -19.16 -23.05 9.59
N VAL A 163 -19.74 -21.86 9.53
CA VAL A 163 -19.21 -20.75 8.74
C VAL A 163 -17.79 -20.39 9.18
N ALA A 164 -17.56 -20.21 10.48
CA ALA A 164 -16.23 -19.88 11.02
C ALA A 164 -15.19 -20.97 10.70
N ALA A 165 -15.56 -22.24 10.81
CA ALA A 165 -14.68 -23.36 10.46
C ALA A 165 -14.31 -23.35 8.97
N CYS A 166 -15.30 -23.12 8.09
CA CYS A 166 -15.07 -23.01 6.64
C CYS A 166 -14.14 -21.83 6.31
N LEU A 167 -14.35 -20.66 6.91
CA LEU A 167 -13.48 -19.49 6.72
C LEU A 167 -12.05 -19.78 7.19
N ALA A 168 -11.88 -20.44 8.35
CA ALA A 168 -10.56 -20.79 8.87
C ALA A 168 -9.78 -21.70 7.91
N VAL A 169 -10.43 -22.73 7.35
CA VAL A 169 -9.81 -23.61 6.35
C VAL A 169 -9.38 -22.83 5.10
N ASN A 170 -10.21 -21.89 4.65
CA ASN A 170 -9.89 -21.06 3.48
C ASN A 170 -8.70 -20.11 3.75
N ILE A 171 -8.63 -19.53 4.95
CA ILE A 171 -7.50 -18.68 5.35
C ILE A 171 -6.18 -19.48 5.35
N ILE A 172 -6.19 -20.72 5.86
CA ILE A 172 -5.01 -21.60 5.83
C ILE A 172 -4.59 -21.90 4.39
N LYS A 173 -5.55 -22.12 3.47
CA LYS A 173 -5.25 -22.34 2.04
C LYS A 173 -4.67 -21.08 1.39
N MET A 174 -5.26 -19.90 1.63
CA MET A 174 -4.77 -18.63 1.11
C MET A 174 -3.35 -18.31 1.60
N SER A 175 -3.06 -18.60 2.87
CA SER A 175 -1.73 -18.39 3.43
C SER A 175 -0.64 -19.23 2.73
N LYS A 176 -0.98 -20.42 2.20
CA LYS A 176 -0.04 -21.25 1.41
C LYS A 176 0.24 -20.68 0.02
N GLN A 177 -0.58 -19.75 -0.44
CA GLN A 177 -0.46 -19.05 -1.74
C GLN A 177 0.08 -17.62 -1.57
N ASN A 178 0.82 -17.35 -0.50
CA ASN A 178 1.38 -16.03 -0.16
C ASN A 178 0.32 -14.93 0.12
N ALA A 179 -0.94 -15.30 0.38
CA ALA A 179 -2.00 -14.37 0.77
C ALA A 179 -2.29 -14.46 2.28
N LEU A 180 -1.69 -13.55 3.06
CA LEU A 180 -1.86 -13.50 4.51
C LEU A 180 -3.10 -12.70 4.92
N VAL A 181 -4.14 -13.40 5.39
CA VAL A 181 -5.38 -12.78 5.86
C VAL A 181 -5.26 -12.38 7.34
N LYS A 182 -5.21 -11.08 7.63
CA LYS A 182 -5.08 -10.54 9.01
C LYS A 182 -6.40 -10.50 9.80
N LYS A 183 -7.55 -10.48 9.11
CA LYS A 183 -8.88 -10.44 9.73
C LYS A 183 -9.77 -11.48 9.04
N MET A 184 -10.42 -12.37 9.78
CA MET A 184 -11.29 -13.41 9.20
C MET A 184 -12.37 -12.83 8.28
N VAL A 185 -12.94 -11.70 8.69
CA VAL A 185 -13.90 -10.89 7.92
C VAL A 185 -13.44 -10.58 6.49
N ALA A 186 -12.14 -10.32 6.28
CA ALA A 186 -11.64 -9.95 4.95
C ALA A 186 -11.72 -11.10 3.93
N CYS A 187 -11.66 -12.36 4.40
CA CYS A 187 -11.77 -13.53 3.53
C CYS A 187 -13.11 -13.58 2.80
N GLU A 188 -14.16 -13.10 3.46
CA GLU A 188 -15.50 -13.05 2.89
C GLU A 188 -15.65 -11.88 1.91
N THR A 189 -15.18 -10.68 2.32
CA THR A 189 -15.23 -9.48 1.47
C THR A 189 -14.52 -9.70 0.13
N ILE A 190 -13.38 -10.42 0.13
CA ILE A 190 -12.66 -10.77 -1.11
C ILE A 190 -13.53 -11.52 -2.11
N GLY A 191 -14.41 -12.41 -1.64
CA GLY A 191 -15.34 -13.17 -2.50
C GLY A 191 -16.43 -12.32 -3.15
N CYS A 192 -16.62 -11.09 -2.68
CA CYS A 192 -17.63 -10.15 -3.19
C CYS A 192 -17.02 -8.88 -3.80
N ILE A 193 -15.72 -8.89 -4.13
CA ILE A 193 -15.08 -7.73 -4.76
C ILE A 193 -15.55 -7.63 -6.22
N ASN A 194 -16.12 -6.49 -6.59
CA ASN A 194 -16.49 -6.16 -7.97
C ASN A 194 -15.47 -5.21 -8.64
N VAL A 195 -14.68 -4.49 -7.85
CA VAL A 195 -13.72 -3.48 -8.34
C VAL A 195 -12.44 -3.60 -7.51
N ILE A 196 -11.30 -3.71 -8.20
CA ILE A 196 -9.97 -3.71 -7.57
C ILE A 196 -9.31 -2.38 -7.88
N CYS A 197 -9.15 -1.55 -6.85
CA CYS A 197 -8.31 -0.35 -6.94
C CYS A 197 -6.88 -0.74 -6.54
N SER A 198 -6.00 -0.90 -7.52
CA SER A 198 -4.59 -1.21 -7.27
C SER A 198 -3.75 0.05 -7.35
N ASP A 199 -2.78 0.18 -6.44
CA ASP A 199 -1.72 1.16 -6.61
C ASP A 199 -0.76 0.72 -7.74
N LYS A 200 -0.03 1.66 -8.34
CA LYS A 200 0.92 1.37 -9.43
C LYS A 200 2.28 0.99 -8.88
N THR A 201 2.88 1.86 -8.08
CA THR A 201 4.27 1.73 -7.65
C THR A 201 4.39 0.64 -6.59
N GLY A 202 5.23 -0.37 -6.83
CA GLY A 202 5.43 -1.48 -5.89
C GLY A 202 4.25 -2.46 -5.74
N THR A 203 3.15 -2.27 -6.48
CA THR A 203 2.05 -3.25 -6.58
C THR A 203 1.91 -3.78 -8.00
N LEU A 204 1.67 -2.92 -9.01
CA LEU A 204 1.64 -3.32 -10.42
C LEU A 204 3.04 -3.35 -11.06
N THR A 205 3.93 -2.50 -10.57
CA THR A 205 5.31 -2.40 -11.02
C THR A 205 6.25 -3.07 -10.03
N GLN A 206 7.38 -3.57 -10.51
CA GLN A 206 8.38 -4.26 -9.68
C GLN A 206 9.16 -3.31 -8.74
N ASN A 207 8.82 -2.01 -8.72
CA ASN A 207 9.56 -0.96 -8.04
C ASN A 207 11.07 -0.98 -8.38
N ARG A 208 11.38 -1.32 -9.64
CA ARG A 208 12.73 -1.38 -10.20
C ARG A 208 12.73 -0.59 -11.50
N MET A 209 13.41 0.55 -11.48
CA MET A 209 13.59 1.36 -12.68
C MET A 209 14.64 0.72 -13.56
N THR A 210 14.30 0.54 -14.83
CA THR A 210 15.17 -0.08 -15.81
C THR A 210 15.34 0.87 -16.99
N VAL A 211 16.56 1.01 -17.49
CA VAL A 211 16.80 1.75 -18.73
C VAL A 211 16.27 0.91 -19.88
N ILE A 212 15.32 1.45 -20.64
CA ILE A 212 14.72 0.76 -21.79
C ILE A 212 15.41 1.15 -23.09
N GLU A 213 15.84 2.41 -23.19
CA GLU A 213 16.42 3.00 -24.39
C GLU A 213 17.39 4.12 -24.01
N ALA A 214 18.49 4.23 -24.77
CA ALA A 214 19.45 5.32 -24.64
C ALA A 214 19.75 5.93 -26.00
N CYS A 215 19.93 7.26 -26.02
CA CYS A 215 20.34 7.99 -27.20
C CYS A 215 21.82 8.39 -27.07
N ASN A 216 22.67 7.82 -27.93
CA ASN A 216 24.12 8.03 -27.90
C ASN A 216 24.59 9.39 -28.46
N ALA A 217 23.76 10.07 -29.25
CA ALA A 217 24.05 11.42 -29.76
C ALA A 217 22.75 12.13 -30.19
N PRO A 218 22.66 13.48 -30.12
CA PRO A 218 21.49 14.22 -30.58
C PRO A 218 21.14 13.88 -32.03
N GLY A 219 19.90 13.44 -32.27
CA GLY A 219 19.40 13.08 -33.61
C GLY A 219 19.70 11.64 -34.07
N ARG A 220 20.29 10.79 -33.22
CA ARG A 220 20.37 9.35 -33.48
C ARG A 220 19.16 8.60 -32.94
N ALA A 221 18.87 7.45 -33.55
CA ALA A 221 17.83 6.53 -33.11
C ALA A 221 18.07 6.08 -31.66
N LEU A 222 16.97 5.78 -30.97
CA LEU A 222 16.99 5.17 -29.65
C LEU A 222 17.56 3.75 -29.79
N GLU A 223 18.61 3.46 -29.01
CA GLU A 223 19.27 2.16 -29.01
C GLU A 223 18.94 1.44 -27.69
N LYS A 224 18.76 0.11 -27.77
CA LYS A 224 18.58 -0.70 -26.56
C LYS A 224 19.88 -0.70 -25.73
N PRO A 225 19.82 -0.80 -24.39
CA PRO A 225 20.98 -0.81 -23.51
C PRO A 225 22.09 -1.79 -23.95
N GLU A 226 21.69 -2.97 -24.43
CA GLU A 226 22.57 -4.05 -24.90
C GLU A 226 23.41 -3.67 -26.13
N GLN A 227 22.97 -2.68 -26.90
CA GLN A 227 23.62 -2.24 -28.13
C GLN A 227 24.62 -1.10 -27.88
N ILE A 228 24.63 -0.54 -26.67
CA ILE A 228 25.54 0.54 -26.29
C ILE A 228 26.95 -0.02 -26.13
N ARG A 229 27.81 0.26 -27.11
CA ARG A 229 29.24 -0.11 -27.06
C ARG A 229 30.17 1.03 -26.64
N ASN A 230 29.61 2.21 -26.35
CA ASN A 230 30.42 3.37 -26.00
C ASN A 230 30.96 3.24 -24.57
N ARG A 231 32.25 2.91 -24.47
CA ARG A 231 32.96 2.73 -23.20
C ARG A 231 32.91 3.96 -22.29
N MET A 232 33.02 5.17 -22.82
CA MET A 232 32.91 6.40 -22.01
C MET A 232 31.50 6.59 -21.44
N LEU A 233 30.47 6.13 -22.15
CA LEU A 233 29.08 6.20 -21.67
C LEU A 233 28.85 5.23 -20.51
N LEU A 234 29.30 3.98 -20.70
CA LEU A 234 29.21 2.94 -19.68
C LEU A 234 30.01 3.30 -18.42
N GLU A 235 31.24 3.79 -18.58
CA GLU A 235 32.06 4.28 -17.46
C GLU A 235 31.39 5.45 -16.73
N ASN A 236 30.77 6.40 -17.45
CA ASN A 236 30.01 7.48 -16.81
C ASN A 236 28.77 7.00 -16.06
N PHE A 237 28.08 5.97 -16.53
CA PHE A 237 26.96 5.38 -15.80
C PHE A 237 27.41 4.69 -14.52
N CYS A 238 28.54 3.96 -14.56
CA CYS A 238 29.11 3.31 -13.39
C CYS A 238 29.66 4.29 -12.35
N VAL A 239 30.19 5.45 -12.78
CA VAL A 239 30.77 6.44 -11.87
C VAL A 239 29.71 7.35 -11.24
N ASN A 240 28.57 7.58 -11.91
CA ASN A 240 27.51 8.46 -11.41
C ASN A 240 26.31 7.71 -10.79
N GLY A 241 26.23 6.38 -10.98
CA GLY A 241 25.21 5.53 -10.39
C GLY A 241 25.63 5.03 -9.01
N THR A 242 24.69 5.04 -8.05
CA THR A 242 24.75 4.21 -6.83
C THR A 242 24.30 2.76 -7.13
N ALA A 243 24.63 2.27 -8.32
CA ALA A 243 24.32 0.93 -8.76
C ALA A 243 25.54 0.04 -8.56
N ASP A 244 25.38 -0.99 -7.73
CA ASP A 244 26.28 -2.12 -7.67
C ASP A 244 26.12 -2.90 -8.98
N VAL A 245 27.22 -3.08 -9.71
CA VAL A 245 27.21 -3.72 -11.02
C VAL A 245 28.00 -5.02 -10.90
N THR A 246 27.29 -6.14 -10.96
CA THR A 246 27.90 -7.46 -10.96
C THR A 246 28.18 -7.85 -12.40
N PHE A 247 29.45 -7.80 -12.79
CA PHE A 247 29.87 -8.30 -14.09
C PHE A 247 30.09 -9.83 -14.01
N PRO A 248 29.50 -10.61 -14.93
CA PRO A 248 29.78 -12.04 -15.02
C PRO A 248 31.26 -12.28 -15.32
N SER A 249 31.80 -13.37 -14.80
CA SER A 249 33.17 -13.82 -15.08
C SER A 249 33.36 -14.08 -16.58
N ALA A 250 34.62 -14.09 -17.06
CA ALA A 250 34.91 -14.27 -18.50
C ALA A 250 34.25 -15.52 -19.10
N THR A 251 34.16 -16.61 -18.32
CA THR A 251 33.45 -17.85 -18.65
C THR A 251 31.93 -17.72 -18.73
N GLU A 252 31.33 -16.83 -17.95
CA GLU A 252 29.88 -16.59 -17.92
C GLU A 252 29.44 -15.60 -19.02
N ALA A 253 30.30 -14.65 -19.38
CA ALA A 253 30.08 -13.73 -20.50
C ALA A 253 30.11 -14.48 -21.86
N GLU A 254 30.98 -15.48 -22.01
CA GLU A 254 31.00 -16.37 -23.19
C GLU A 254 29.74 -17.25 -23.30
N ALA A 255 29.07 -17.53 -22.17
CA ALA A 255 27.79 -18.23 -22.12
C ALA A 255 26.56 -17.32 -22.30
N GLY A 256 26.77 -16.02 -22.57
CA GLY A 256 25.70 -15.06 -22.83
C GLY A 256 25.07 -14.44 -21.57
N ALA A 257 25.69 -14.56 -20.41
CA ALA A 257 25.22 -13.91 -19.20
C ALA A 257 25.36 -12.37 -19.30
N MET A 258 24.29 -11.65 -19.02
CA MET A 258 24.26 -10.18 -18.98
C MET A 258 24.68 -9.67 -17.59
N PRO A 259 25.33 -8.50 -17.49
CA PRO A 259 25.64 -7.88 -16.20
C PRO A 259 24.37 -7.54 -15.40
N GLU A 260 24.42 -7.78 -14.09
CA GLU A 260 23.32 -7.51 -13.17
C GLU A 260 23.51 -6.15 -12.49
N PHE A 261 22.49 -5.29 -12.53
CA PHE A 261 22.54 -3.93 -11.99
C PHE A 261 21.62 -3.82 -10.76
N ILE A 262 22.19 -3.52 -9.59
CA ILE A 262 21.46 -3.34 -8.32
C ILE A 262 21.74 -1.94 -7.78
N GLY A 263 20.80 -1.00 -7.89
CA GLY A 263 21.03 0.39 -7.45
C GLY A 263 19.79 1.20 -7.17
N ASN A 264 19.97 2.33 -6.47
CA ASN A 264 18.88 3.25 -6.18
C ASN A 264 18.30 3.83 -7.50
N PRO A 265 16.98 3.71 -7.77
CA PRO A 265 16.43 3.75 -9.14
C PRO A 265 16.54 5.09 -9.88
N HIS A 266 16.91 6.18 -9.20
CA HIS A 266 16.74 7.55 -9.71
C HIS A 266 18.00 8.26 -10.20
N ARG A 267 19.22 7.80 -9.89
CA ARG A 267 20.45 8.48 -10.38
C ARG A 267 20.87 8.12 -11.82
N MET A 268 20.16 7.20 -12.48
CA MET A 268 20.34 6.94 -13.92
C MET A 268 19.67 7.99 -14.83
N ARG A 269 19.09 9.06 -14.27
CA ARG A 269 18.68 10.24 -15.05
C ARG A 269 19.90 11.12 -15.26
N THR A 270 20.39 11.16 -16.50
CA THR A 270 21.56 11.92 -16.93
C THR A 270 21.59 13.35 -16.38
N THR A 271 22.56 13.64 -15.51
CA THR A 271 22.91 15.01 -15.10
C THR A 271 23.56 15.74 -16.26
N GLY A 272 22.74 16.39 -17.07
CA GLY A 272 23.16 17.51 -17.89
C GLY A 272 23.02 18.82 -17.11
N ARG A 273 23.95 19.17 -16.21
CA ARG A 273 24.32 20.56 -15.89
C ARG A 273 25.46 20.71 -14.87
N ARG A 274 26.46 21.50 -15.30
CA ARG A 274 27.35 22.40 -14.53
C ARG A 274 27.58 22.06 -13.04
N ALA A 275 28.62 21.29 -12.76
CA ALA A 275 29.27 21.34 -11.46
C ALA A 275 30.03 22.66 -11.32
N GLN A 276 29.43 23.61 -10.61
CA GLN A 276 30.13 24.74 -10.02
C GLN A 276 30.54 24.31 -8.61
N GLY A 277 31.75 23.77 -8.46
CA GLY A 277 32.24 23.28 -7.17
C GLY A 277 33.62 22.65 -7.30
N ARG A 278 34.63 23.34 -6.77
CA ARG A 278 36.05 22.99 -6.85
C ARG A 278 36.35 21.66 -6.16
N THR A 279 36.78 20.67 -6.93
CA THR A 279 37.68 19.60 -6.46
C THR A 279 38.76 19.41 -7.50
N ARG A 280 40.02 19.70 -7.10
CA ARG A 280 41.19 19.50 -7.96
C ARG A 280 41.42 18.00 -8.12
N LEU A 281 41.45 17.53 -9.37
CA LEU A 281 42.09 16.28 -9.79
C LEU A 281 43.25 16.64 -10.74
N PRO A 282 44.32 15.82 -10.80
CA PRO A 282 45.55 16.16 -11.51
C PRO A 282 45.37 16.12 -13.02
N ASP A 283 46.23 16.87 -13.71
CA ASP A 283 46.20 17.23 -15.12
C ASP A 283 45.72 16.15 -16.10
N SER A 284 44.68 16.47 -16.87
CA SER A 284 44.41 15.85 -18.18
C SER A 284 43.87 16.91 -19.16
N PRO A 285 44.08 16.74 -20.48
CA PRO A 285 44.19 17.84 -21.42
C PRO A 285 42.84 18.48 -21.78
N ARG A 286 42.86 19.82 -21.85
CA ARG A 286 41.88 20.78 -22.37
C ARG A 286 40.67 20.17 -23.09
N ALA A 287 39.49 20.36 -22.50
CA ALA A 287 38.19 20.20 -23.13
C ALA A 287 38.12 20.99 -24.45
N ARG A 288 37.81 20.29 -25.55
CA ARG A 288 37.26 20.88 -26.77
C ARG A 288 35.73 20.79 -26.67
N ASP A 289 35.07 21.88 -27.04
CA ASP A 289 33.61 21.97 -27.20
C ASP A 289 33.06 20.79 -28.00
N GLY A 290 32.14 20.04 -27.40
CA GLY A 290 31.53 18.87 -28.02
C GLY A 290 30.99 17.83 -27.05
N THR A 291 30.57 18.21 -25.84
CA THR A 291 29.99 17.25 -24.88
C THR A 291 28.75 16.59 -25.49
N PRO A 292 28.75 15.26 -25.71
CA PRO A 292 27.58 14.58 -26.23
C PRO A 292 26.45 14.65 -25.20
N HIS A 293 25.34 15.30 -25.57
CA HIS A 293 24.11 15.23 -24.80
C HIS A 293 23.51 13.84 -24.98
N VAL A 294 23.42 13.08 -23.88
CA VAL A 294 22.84 11.74 -23.85
C VAL A 294 21.53 11.83 -23.08
N SER A 295 20.45 11.48 -23.76
CA SER A 295 19.11 11.37 -23.17
C SER A 295 18.82 9.90 -22.95
N VAL A 296 18.49 9.54 -21.71
CA VAL A 296 18.16 8.16 -21.31
C VAL A 296 16.69 8.12 -20.92
N LEU A 297 15.93 7.24 -21.56
CA LEU A 297 14.53 6.97 -21.21
C LEU A 297 14.52 5.82 -20.21
N VAL A 298 14.05 6.12 -19.00
CA VAL A 298 13.94 5.15 -17.92
C VAL A 298 12.47 4.80 -17.73
N GLY A 299 12.14 3.51 -17.84
CA GLY A 299 10.81 2.98 -17.62
C GLY A 299 10.78 2.15 -16.33
N ASN A 300 9.59 1.94 -15.78
CA ASN A 300 9.39 0.97 -14.71
C ASN A 300 8.77 -0.29 -15.33
N GLN A 301 9.32 -1.46 -15.02
CA GLN A 301 8.87 -2.71 -15.65
C GLN A 301 7.49 -3.09 -15.13
N GLU A 302 6.49 -3.16 -16.03
CA GLU A 302 5.13 -3.61 -15.74
C GLU A 302 5.05 -5.14 -15.83
N HIS A 303 4.16 -5.77 -15.05
CA HIS A 303 3.93 -7.20 -15.13
C HIS A 303 3.25 -7.58 -16.47
N ASP A 304 3.95 -8.30 -17.35
CA ASP A 304 3.41 -8.87 -18.61
C ASP A 304 2.33 -9.97 -18.42
N HIS A 305 1.88 -10.21 -17.19
CA HIS A 305 0.86 -11.23 -16.86
C HIS A 305 -0.53 -10.67 -16.56
N CYS A 306 -0.79 -9.39 -16.82
CA CYS A 306 -2.16 -8.85 -16.76
C CYS A 306 -2.91 -9.13 -18.08
N GLY A 307 -3.07 -10.42 -18.41
CA GLY A 307 -4.09 -10.88 -19.36
C GLY A 307 -5.38 -11.13 -18.58
N ALA A 308 -6.44 -10.42 -18.96
CA ALA A 308 -7.80 -10.62 -18.44
C ALA A 308 -8.32 -12.04 -18.68
#